data_AF-A0A965R2W0-F1
#
_entry.id   AF-A0A965R2W0-F1
#
_cell.length_a   1.000
_cell.length_b   1.000
_cell.length_c   1.000
_cell.angle_alpha   90.00
_cell.angle_beta   90.00
_cell.angle_gamma   90.00
#
_symmetry.space_group_name_H-M   'P 1'
#
loop_
_entity.id
_entity.type
_entity.pdbx_description
1 polymer ?
#
loop_
_entity_poly.entity_id
_entity_poly.type
_entity_poly.pdbx_seq_one_letter_code
_entity_poly.pdbx_strand_id
1 'polypeptide(L)'
;MPTARPRHMITETDDITAALDAAARRWPESADNRAELIRRLICEHLPGEQTARMQRLVARRDSIRAGAGSLPGLWPENWRDELRAEWPE
;
A
#
# COMPACT_ATOMS: atom_id res chain seq x y z
N MET A 1 3.40 2.94 -38.31
CA MET A 1 3.20 4.27 -37.68
C MET A 1 4.44 4.61 -36.87
N PRO A 2 5.27 5.57 -37.28
CA PRO A 2 6.28 6.11 -36.37
C PRO A 2 5.53 6.86 -35.29
N THR A 3 5.57 6.37 -34.05
CA THR A 3 4.96 7.06 -32.91
C THR A 3 5.62 8.43 -32.78
N ALA A 4 4.84 9.52 -32.81
CA ALA A 4 5.35 10.90 -32.70
C ALA A 4 6.06 11.22 -31.36
N ARG A 5 6.10 10.27 -30.42
CA ARG A 5 6.69 10.43 -29.09
C ARG A 5 8.12 9.86 -29.06
N PRO A 6 9.07 10.56 -28.40
CA PRO A 6 10.43 10.06 -28.22
C PRO A 6 10.43 8.75 -27.43
N ARG A 7 11.32 7.83 -27.81
CA ARG A 7 11.55 6.57 -27.09
C ARG A 7 12.72 6.77 -26.13
N HIS A 8 12.53 6.39 -24.88
CA HIS A 8 13.59 6.36 -23.88
C HIS A 8 13.97 4.90 -23.61
N MET A 9 15.21 4.53 -23.90
CA MET A 9 15.76 3.27 -23.43
C MET A 9 16.26 3.45 -22.00
N ILE A 10 15.87 2.53 -21.12
CA ILE A 10 16.30 2.50 -19.74
C ILE A 10 17.04 1.18 -19.55
N THR A 11 18.24 1.26 -18.97
CA THR A 11 18.96 0.07 -18.51
C THR A 11 18.53 -0.20 -17.09
N GLU A 12 18.10 -1.43 -16.79
CA GLU A 12 17.73 -1.82 -15.43
C GLU A 12 18.98 -1.91 -14.56
N THR A 13 19.09 -0.99 -13.61
CA THR A 13 20.02 -1.09 -12.49
C THR A 13 19.39 -1.91 -11.36
N ASP A 14 20.17 -2.26 -10.34
CA ASP A 14 19.66 -2.99 -9.17
C ASP A 14 18.49 -2.25 -8.51
N ASP A 15 18.59 -0.93 -8.38
CA ASP A 15 17.52 -0.09 -7.82
C ASP A 15 16.24 -0.13 -8.67
N ILE A 16 16.38 -0.06 -9.99
CA ILE A 16 15.24 -0.14 -10.92
C ILE A 16 14.60 -1.52 -10.84
N THR A 17 15.41 -2.58 -10.75
CA THR A 17 14.93 -3.96 -10.61
C THR A 17 14.11 -4.12 -9.34
N ALA A 18 14.63 -3.65 -8.19
CA ALA A 18 13.92 -3.70 -6.92
C ALA A 18 12.61 -2.91 -6.94
N ALA A 19 12.60 -1.75 -7.59
CA ALA A 19 11.39 -0.94 -7.76
C ALA A 19 10.33 -1.65 -8.61
N LEU A 20 10.75 -2.32 -9.69
CA LEU A 20 9.85 -3.08 -10.56
C LEU A 20 9.31 -4.33 -9.88
N ASP A 21 10.11 -5.01 -9.06
CA ASP A 21 9.62 -6.16 -8.29
C ASP A 21 8.60 -5.74 -7.23
N ALA A 22 8.79 -4.57 -6.61
CA ALA A 22 7.80 -3.98 -5.72
C ALA A 22 6.52 -3.58 -6.47
N ALA A 23 6.65 -3.04 -7.69
CA ALA A 23 5.53 -2.74 -8.57
C ALA A 23 4.76 -4.00 -9.00
N ALA A 24 5.45 -5.09 -9.33
CA ALA A 24 4.83 -6.36 -9.70
C ALA A 24 4.00 -6.95 -8.57
N ARG A 25 4.46 -6.84 -7.31
CA ARG A 25 3.64 -7.21 -6.14
C ARG A 25 2.41 -6.33 -5.96
N ARG A 26 2.50 -5.06 -6.37
CA ARG A 26 1.40 -4.09 -6.25
C ARG A 26 0.35 -4.25 -7.34
N TRP A 27 0.77 -4.60 -8.56
CA TRP A 27 -0.07 -4.85 -9.74
C TRP A 27 0.26 -6.23 -10.34
N PRO A 28 -0.28 -7.32 -9.77
CA PRO A 28 -0.01 -8.68 -10.24
C PRO A 28 -0.41 -8.89 -11.70
N GLU A 29 -1.44 -8.18 -12.18
CA GLU A 29 -1.92 -8.24 -13.56
C GLU A 29 -0.92 -7.73 -14.60
N SER A 30 0.08 -6.95 -14.16
CA SER A 30 1.13 -6.38 -15.01
C SER A 30 2.51 -6.95 -14.69
N ALA A 31 2.61 -7.98 -13.83
CA ALA A 31 3.89 -8.49 -13.31
C ALA A 31 4.88 -8.91 -14.42
N ASP A 32 4.37 -9.51 -15.51
CA ASP A 32 5.19 -9.97 -16.63
C ASP A 32 5.52 -8.88 -17.65
N ASN A 33 5.04 -7.64 -17.45
CA ASN A 33 5.26 -6.53 -18.36
C ASN A 33 5.96 -5.36 -17.66
N ARG A 34 7.29 -5.40 -17.65
CA ARG A 34 8.13 -4.37 -17.02
C ARG A 34 7.90 -2.98 -17.59
N ALA A 35 7.65 -2.84 -18.89
CA ALA A 35 7.35 -1.54 -19.51
C ALA A 35 6.02 -0.95 -19.00
N GLU A 36 5.00 -1.79 -18.80
CA GLU A 36 3.73 -1.38 -18.21
C GLU A 36 3.88 -1.03 -16.72
N LEU A 37 4.70 -1.76 -15.97
CA LEU A 37 5.02 -1.41 -14.58
C LEU A 37 5.74 -0.06 -14.49
N ILE A 38 6.71 0.22 -15.38
CA ILE A 38 7.37 1.53 -15.47
C ILE A 38 6.35 2.63 -15.78
N ARG A 39 5.46 2.39 -16.75
CA ARG A 39 4.41 3.35 -17.10
C ARG A 39 3.50 3.65 -15.91
N ARG A 40 3.06 2.61 -15.19
CA ARG A 40 2.23 2.76 -13.99
C ARG A 40 2.97 3.47 -12.88
N LEU A 41 4.22 3.11 -12.61
CA LEU A 41 5.04 3.82 -11.62
C LEU A 41 5.12 5.31 -11.93
N ILE A 42 5.41 5.69 -13.18
CA ILE A 42 5.52 7.11 -13.57
C ILE A 42 4.16 7.82 -13.50
N CYS A 43 3.10 7.18 -13.97
CA CYS A 43 1.76 7.78 -13.99
C CYS A 43 1.11 7.86 -12.60
N GLU A 44 1.38 6.89 -11.72
CA GLU A 44 0.86 6.86 -10.36
C GLU A 44 1.75 7.65 -9.37
N HIS A 45 3.06 7.77 -9.59
CA HIS A 45 3.90 8.67 -8.77
C HIS A 45 3.76 10.16 -9.11
N LEU A 46 2.75 10.55 -9.89
CA LEU A 46 2.41 11.97 -9.96
C LEU A 46 2.11 12.49 -8.54
N PRO A 47 2.66 13.66 -8.12
CA PRO A 47 2.64 14.14 -6.73
C PRO A 47 1.28 14.13 -6.03
N GLY A 48 0.19 14.22 -6.80
CA GLY A 48 -1.18 14.14 -6.30
C GLY A 48 -1.54 12.79 -5.68
N GLU A 49 -1.05 11.67 -6.23
CA GLU A 49 -1.46 10.35 -5.75
C GLU A 49 -0.73 9.93 -4.47
N GLN A 50 0.55 10.26 -4.36
CA GLN A 50 1.30 10.02 -3.11
C GLN A 50 0.71 10.83 -1.96
N THR A 51 0.31 12.08 -2.23
CA THR A 51 -0.43 12.92 -1.28
C THR A 51 -1.77 12.27 -0.92
N ALA A 52 -2.54 11.81 -1.91
CA ALA A 52 -3.82 11.14 -1.68
C ALA A 52 -3.68 9.80 -0.92
N ARG A 53 -2.57 9.07 -1.11
CA ARG A 53 -2.25 7.84 -0.37
C ARG A 53 -1.91 8.16 1.08
N MET A 54 -1.09 9.18 1.32
CA MET A 54 -0.77 9.63 2.67
C MET A 54 -2.02 10.13 3.40
N GLN A 55 -2.88 10.89 2.73
CA GLN A 55 -4.17 11.32 3.28
C GLN A 55 -5.08 10.13 3.64
N ARG A 56 -5.17 9.11 2.77
CA ARG A 56 -5.92 7.87 3.06
C ARG A 56 -5.37 7.12 4.29
N LEU A 57 -4.05 7.06 4.45
CA LEU A 57 -3.42 6.43 5.62
C LEU A 57 -3.70 7.21 6.91
N VAL A 58 -3.60 8.54 6.86
CA VAL A 58 -3.92 9.42 8.00
C VAL A 58 -5.39 9.29 8.38
N ALA A 59 -6.31 9.38 7.40
CA ALA A 59 -7.74 9.23 7.62
C ALA A 59 -8.08 7.87 8.26
N ARG A 60 -7.50 6.77 7.76
CA ARG A 60 -7.68 5.45 8.36
C ARG A 60 -7.19 5.38 9.81
N ARG A 61 -5.99 5.92 10.09
CA ARG A 61 -5.43 5.96 11.44
C ARG A 61 -6.34 6.75 12.37
N ASP A 62 -6.85 7.88 11.92
CA ASP A 62 -7.70 8.76 12.72
C ASP A 62 -9.07 8.12 12.98
N SER A 63 -9.65 7.40 12.01
CA SER A 63 -10.86 6.58 12.25
C SER A 63 -10.64 5.47 13.26
N ILE A 64 -9.50 4.75 13.19
CA ILE A 64 -9.15 3.72 14.18
C ILE A 64 -9.01 4.36 15.57
N ARG A 65 -8.33 5.50 15.67
CA ARG A 65 -8.16 6.22 16.94
C ARG A 65 -9.47 6.75 17.49
N ALA A 66 -10.39 7.21 16.63
CA ALA A 66 -11.71 7.67 17.05
C ALA A 66 -12.59 6.53 17.61
N GLY A 67 -12.48 5.32 17.05
CA GLY A 67 -13.17 4.14 17.59
C GLY A 67 -12.45 3.49 18.77
N ALA A 68 -11.13 3.68 18.89
CA ALA A 68 -10.34 3.12 19.98
C ALA A 68 -10.76 3.76 21.32
N GLY A 69 -11.34 2.97 22.20
CA GLY A 69 -11.80 3.43 23.52
C GLY A 69 -13.16 4.16 23.48
N SER A 70 -13.88 4.17 22.36
CA SER A 70 -15.20 4.81 22.25
C SER A 70 -16.35 4.00 22.87
N LEU A 71 -16.07 2.79 23.35
CA LEU A 71 -17.04 1.89 24.00
C LEU A 71 -16.63 1.59 25.47
N PRO A 72 -16.54 2.62 26.35
CA PRO A 72 -16.28 2.38 27.76
C PRO A 72 -17.46 1.62 28.38
N GLY A 73 -17.17 0.60 29.20
CA GLY A 73 -18.17 -0.18 29.94
C GLY A 73 -18.80 -1.35 29.18
N LEU A 74 -18.42 -1.60 27.91
CA LEU A 74 -18.88 -2.78 27.17
C LEU A 74 -18.17 -4.07 27.62
N TRP A 75 -16.96 -3.92 28.15
CA TRP A 75 -16.11 -5.01 28.59
C TRP A 75 -16.12 -5.11 30.12
N PRO A 76 -16.41 -6.29 30.70
CA PRO A 76 -16.28 -6.53 32.14
C PRO A 76 -14.86 -6.29 32.64
N GLU A 77 -14.67 -5.94 33.92
CA GLU A 77 -13.34 -5.65 34.50
C GLU A 77 -12.28 -6.73 34.22
N ASN A 78 -12.72 -8.00 34.15
CA ASN A 78 -11.89 -9.20 33.98
C ASN A 78 -11.88 -9.74 32.53
N TRP A 79 -12.43 -9.02 31.54
CA TRP A 79 -12.58 -9.49 30.15
C TRP A 79 -11.27 -10.03 29.54
N ARG A 80 -10.15 -9.40 29.90
CA ARG A 80 -8.83 -9.71 29.32
C ARG A 80 -8.27 -11.02 29.85
N ASP A 81 -8.62 -11.39 31.08
CA ASP A 81 -8.15 -12.61 31.73
C ASP A 81 -9.02 -13.80 31.30
N GLU A 82 -10.33 -13.59 31.11
CA GLU A 82 -11.24 -14.59 30.52
C GLU A 82 -10.84 -14.97 29.09
N LEU A 83 -10.56 -13.97 28.23
CA LEU A 83 -10.12 -14.21 26.85
C LEU A 83 -8.76 -14.91 26.75
N ARG A 84 -7.87 -14.70 27.74
CA ARG A 84 -6.58 -15.39 27.81
C ARG A 84 -6.72 -16.83 28.27
N ALA A 85 -7.67 -17.11 29.15
CA ALA A 85 -7.95 -18.46 29.62
C ALA A 85 -8.58 -19.36 28.53
N GLU A 86 -9.17 -18.77 27.49
CA GLU A 86 -9.75 -19.50 26.34
C GLU A 86 -8.71 -20.03 25.34
N TRP A 87 -7.48 -19.54 25.34
CA TRP A 87 -6.43 -20.08 24.47
C TRP A 87 -5.64 -21.19 25.18
N PRO A 88 -5.54 -22.39 24.58
CA PRO A 88 -4.60 -23.40 25.05
C PRO A 88 -3.16 -22.90 24.87
N GLU A 89 -2.25 -23.37 25.73
CA GLU A 89 -0.82 -23.01 25.73
C GLU A 89 -0.14 -23.12 24.36
#